data_AF-A0A954FAA2-F1
#
_entry.id   AF-A0A954FAA2-F1
#
_cell.length_a   1.000
_cell.length_b   1.000
_cell.length_c   1.000
_cell.angle_alpha   90.00
_cell.angle_beta   90.00
_cell.angle_gamma   90.00
#
_symmetry.space_group_name_H-M   'P 1'
#
loop_
_entity.id
_entity.type
_entity.pdbx_description
1 polymer ?
#
loop_
_entity_poly.entity_id
_entity_poly.type
_entity_poly.pdbx_seq_one_letter_code
_entity_poly.pdbx_strand_id
1 'polypeptide(L)'
;MSHLNRREFLGTVPIVWAGMSSISQAAFSANDKVNVALVGCGGRGKGLGSWFAKLPDSQLVAVCDPDQSRSGQMADLIEKSGENRPR
;
A
#
# COMPACT_ATOMS: atom_id res chain seq x y z
N MET A 1 17.77 47.72 -4.88
CA MET A 1 17.46 46.27 -4.86
C MET A 1 16.13 46.08 -5.57
N SER A 2 16.15 45.48 -6.76
CA SER A 2 14.93 45.27 -7.57
C SER A 2 14.05 44.21 -6.92
N HIS A 3 12.82 44.60 -6.59
CA HIS A 3 11.81 43.72 -5.99
C HIS A 3 11.29 42.78 -7.08
N LEU A 4 11.58 41.48 -6.98
CA LEU A 4 11.01 40.48 -7.89
C LEU A 4 9.50 40.43 -7.69
N ASN A 5 8.75 40.67 -8.76
CA ASN A 5 7.29 40.67 -8.69
C ASN A 5 6.75 39.26 -8.95
N ARG A 6 5.67 38.89 -8.27
CA ARG A 6 5.04 37.55 -8.32
C ARG A 6 4.73 37.08 -9.76
N ARG A 7 4.52 38.03 -10.67
CA ARG A 7 4.23 37.82 -12.10
C ARG A 7 5.46 37.48 -12.94
N GLU A 8 6.65 37.91 -12.55
CA GLU A 8 7.90 37.55 -13.23
C GLU A 8 8.34 36.13 -12.84
N PHE A 9 8.07 35.74 -11.59
CA PHE A 9 8.30 34.37 -11.10
C PHE A 9 7.36 33.34 -11.76
N LEU A 10 6.07 33.69 -11.94
CA LEU A 10 5.10 32.82 -12.59
C LEU A 10 5.12 32.91 -14.13
N GLY A 11 5.69 33.97 -14.70
CA GLY A 11 5.73 34.22 -16.15
C GLY A 11 6.98 33.70 -16.85
N THR A 12 8.04 33.35 -16.12
CA THR A 12 9.31 32.87 -16.69
C THR A 12 9.42 31.35 -16.52
N VAL A 13 8.46 30.60 -17.07
CA VAL A 13 8.65 29.17 -17.34
C VAL A 13 8.95 29.05 -18.83
N PRO A 14 10.22 29.01 -19.26
CA PRO A 14 10.50 28.62 -20.62
C PRO A 14 9.97 27.20 -20.79
N ILE A 15 9.14 27.04 -21.81
CA ILE A 15 8.60 25.80 -22.36
C ILE A 15 9.79 24.84 -22.59
N VAL A 16 10.15 24.02 -21.60
CA VAL A 16 10.96 22.80 -21.78
C VAL A 16 9.99 21.65 -22.02
N TRP A 17 9.27 21.73 -23.14
CA TRP A 17 8.36 20.70 -23.64
C TRP A 17 9.08 19.70 -24.57
N ALA A 18 10.27 19.22 -24.17
CA ALA A 18 11.03 18.27 -24.98
C ALA A 18 11.83 17.22 -24.19
N GLY A 19 11.66 17.10 -22.86
CA GLY A 19 12.52 16.22 -22.04
C GLY A 19 11.84 15.41 -20.93
N MET A 20 10.51 15.48 -20.77
CA MET A 20 9.81 14.78 -19.68
C MET A 20 8.72 13.81 -20.15
N SER A 21 8.81 13.31 -21.39
CA SER A 21 7.91 12.24 -21.88
C SER A 21 8.26 10.85 -21.33
N SER A 22 9.20 10.75 -20.38
CA SER A 22 9.58 9.49 -19.74
C SER A 22 9.39 9.51 -18.22
N ILE A 23 8.39 10.22 -17.70
CA ILE A 23 7.75 9.70 -16.48
C ILE A 23 6.95 8.49 -16.93
N SER A 24 7.63 7.36 -16.93
CA SER A 24 7.04 6.06 -17.22
C SER A 24 5.74 5.92 -16.43
N GLN A 25 4.61 5.86 -17.12
CA GLN A 25 3.35 5.34 -16.57
C GLN A 25 3.48 3.87 -16.09
N ALA A 26 4.64 3.25 -16.27
CA ALA A 26 5.01 1.93 -15.76
C ALA A 26 4.97 1.81 -14.22
N ALA A 27 4.74 2.89 -13.47
CA ALA A 27 4.60 2.83 -12.01
C ALA A 27 3.21 2.39 -11.51
N PHE A 28 2.21 2.25 -12.38
CA PHE A 28 0.85 1.81 -11.98
C PHE A 28 0.62 0.30 -12.01
N SER A 29 1.64 -0.52 -12.36
CA SER A 29 1.45 -1.96 -12.62
C SER A 29 2.20 -2.91 -11.67
N ALA A 30 3.01 -2.43 -10.73
CA ALA A 30 3.86 -3.32 -9.91
C ALA A 30 3.23 -3.75 -8.57
N ASN A 31 2.03 -3.29 -8.24
CA ASN A 31 1.33 -3.62 -6.98
C ASN A 31 -0.18 -3.40 -7.12
N ASP A 32 -0.86 -4.26 -7.87
CA ASP A 32 -2.33 -4.21 -8.00
C ASP A 32 -3.04 -4.45 -6.65
N LYS A 33 -2.32 -4.99 -5.64
CA LYS A 33 -2.81 -5.20 -4.27
C LYS A 33 -1.97 -4.44 -3.24
N VAL A 34 -2.64 -3.89 -2.23
CA VAL A 34 -2.03 -3.30 -1.03
C VAL A 34 -1.59 -4.40 -0.07
N ASN A 35 -0.31 -4.43 0.27
CA ASN A 35 0.21 -5.34 1.29
C ASN A 35 -0.14 -4.86 2.71
N VAL A 36 -0.80 -5.72 3.47
CA VAL A 36 -1.25 -5.46 4.84
C VAL A 36 -0.49 -6.36 5.81
N ALA A 37 -0.13 -5.82 6.97
CA ALA A 37 0.35 -6.59 8.11
C ALA A 37 -0.62 -6.41 9.29
N LEU A 38 -1.00 -7.51 9.94
CA LEU A 38 -1.90 -7.47 11.09
C LEU A 38 -1.09 -7.65 12.39
N VAL A 39 -1.18 -6.68 13.29
CA VAL A 39 -0.62 -6.76 14.64
C VAL A 39 -1.76 -6.92 15.64
N GLY A 40 -1.76 -8.05 16.36
CA GLY A 40 -2.84 -8.50 17.22
C GLY A 40 -3.88 -9.32 16.45
N CYS A 41 -3.91 -10.63 16.70
CA CYS A 41 -4.77 -11.63 16.08
C CYS A 41 -5.96 -12.05 16.98
N GLY A 42 -6.25 -11.28 18.03
CA GLY A 42 -7.38 -11.50 18.95
C GLY A 42 -8.74 -11.10 18.35
N GLY A 43 -9.75 -10.89 19.21
CA GLY A 43 -11.16 -10.73 18.82
C GLY A 43 -11.43 -9.83 17.61
N ARG A 44 -10.98 -8.57 17.63
CA ARG A 44 -11.14 -7.64 16.49
C ARG A 44 -10.14 -7.93 15.36
N GLY A 45 -8.90 -8.29 15.71
CA GLY A 45 -7.85 -8.58 14.74
C GLY A 45 -8.24 -9.70 13.77
N LYS A 46 -8.84 -10.77 14.29
CA LYS A 46 -9.39 -11.87 13.48
C LYS A 46 -10.41 -11.39 12.46
N GLY A 47 -11.35 -10.54 12.89
CA GLY A 47 -12.36 -9.95 12.01
C GLY A 47 -11.74 -9.05 10.95
N LEU A 48 -10.80 -8.19 11.34
CA LEU A 48 -10.12 -7.26 10.44
C LEU A 48 -9.26 -7.99 9.40
N GLY A 49 -8.47 -8.97 9.82
CA GLY A 49 -7.64 -9.76 8.91
C GLY A 49 -8.49 -10.58 7.94
N SER A 50 -9.62 -11.14 8.39
CA SER A 50 -10.57 -11.84 7.50
C SER A 50 -11.25 -10.90 6.52
N TRP A 51 -11.46 -9.64 6.90
CA TRP A 51 -12.05 -8.63 6.02
C TRP A 51 -11.05 -8.18 4.96
N PHE A 52 -9.81 -7.86 5.33
CA PHE A 52 -8.76 -7.50 4.38
C PHE A 52 -8.48 -8.63 3.39
N ALA A 53 -8.42 -9.89 3.85
CA ALA A 53 -8.20 -11.03 2.96
C ALA A 53 -9.30 -11.23 1.90
N LYS A 54 -10.49 -10.64 2.06
CA LYS A 54 -11.57 -10.68 1.07
C LYS A 54 -11.55 -9.52 0.08
N LEU A 55 -10.75 -8.48 0.34
CA LEU A 55 -10.66 -7.34 -0.56
C LEU A 55 -9.78 -7.72 -1.76
N PRO A 56 -10.26 -7.56 -2.99
CA PRO A 56 -9.51 -7.93 -4.19
C PRO A 56 -8.20 -7.14 -4.30
N ASP A 57 -8.20 -5.91 -3.80
CA ASP A 57 -7.09 -4.96 -3.91
C ASP A 57 -6.17 -4.99 -2.68
N SER A 58 -6.23 -6.04 -1.84
CA SER A 58 -5.34 -6.18 -0.70
C SER A 58 -4.86 -7.61 -0.47
N GLN A 59 -3.71 -7.73 0.18
CA GLN A 59 -3.12 -9.02 0.54
C GLN A 59 -2.55 -8.94 1.95
N LEU A 60 -2.98 -9.84 2.83
CA LEU A 60 -2.40 -9.96 4.16
C LEU A 60 -1.09 -10.75 4.06
N VAL A 61 0.05 -10.08 4.24
CA VAL A 61 1.39 -10.67 4.02
C VAL A 61 2.10 -11.08 5.30
N ALA A 62 1.67 -10.52 6.44
CA ALA A 62 2.26 -10.80 7.75
C ALA A 62 1.23 -10.71 8.87
N VAL A 63 1.40 -11.55 9.89
CA VAL A 63 0.60 -11.54 11.11
C VAL A 63 1.50 -11.63 12.35
N CYS A 64 1.16 -10.90 13.41
CA CYS A 64 1.90 -10.92 14.66
C CYS A 64 0.93 -10.91 15.84
N ASP A 65 1.21 -11.72 16.86
CA ASP A 65 0.53 -11.70 18.15
C ASP A 65 1.51 -12.21 19.24
N PRO A 66 1.50 -11.66 20.47
CA PRO A 66 2.26 -12.23 21.58
C PRO A 66 1.92 -13.70 21.87
N ASP A 67 0.67 -14.10 21.61
CA ASP A 67 0.23 -15.49 21.66
C ASP A 67 0.38 -16.13 20.27
N GLN A 68 1.43 -16.94 20.09
CA GLN A 68 1.73 -17.61 18.82
C GLN A 68 0.61 -18.52 18.32
N SER A 69 -0.24 -19.03 19.21
CA SER A 69 -1.41 -19.81 18.80
C SER A 69 -2.38 -18.96 17.97
N ARG A 70 -2.53 -17.68 18.32
CA ARG A 70 -3.44 -16.75 17.63
C ARG A 70 -2.91 -16.32 16.27
N SER A 71 -1.62 -16.02 16.16
CA SER A 71 -1.01 -15.70 14.86
C SER A 71 -1.01 -16.92 13.94
N GLY A 72 -0.73 -18.12 14.47
CA GLY A 72 -0.85 -19.38 13.73
C GLY A 72 -2.28 -19.64 13.22
N GLN A 73 -3.29 -19.52 14.09
CA GLN A 73 -4.70 -19.65 13.70
C GLN A 73 -5.12 -18.63 12.65
N MET A 74 -4.61 -17.40 12.73
CA MET A 74 -4.88 -16.37 11.76
C MET A 74 -4.28 -16.73 10.40
N ALA A 75 -3.01 -17.15 10.37
CA ALA A 75 -2.35 -17.58 9.14
C ALA A 75 -3.07 -18.79 8.50
N ASP A 76 -3.48 -19.77 9.30
CA ASP A 76 -4.28 -20.92 8.84
C ASP A 76 -5.64 -20.49 8.27
N LEU A 77 -6.27 -19.48 8.86
CA LEU A 77 -7.56 -18.97 8.41
C LEU A 77 -7.43 -18.32 7.02
N ILE A 78 -6.37 -17.53 6.82
CA ILE A 78 -6.09 -16.91 5.52
C ILE A 78 -5.80 -17.96 4.46
N GLU A 79 -4.95 -18.94 4.77
CA GLU A 79 -4.64 -20.04 3.85
C GLU A 79 -5.90 -20.83 3.45
N LYS A 80 -6.79 -21.10 4.41
CA LYS A 80 -8.09 -21.74 4.14
C LYS A 80 -9.05 -20.89 3.30
N SER A 81 -8.87 -19.58 3.27
CA SER A 81 -9.66 -18.70 2.40
C SER A 81 -9.18 -18.70 0.94
N GLY A 82 -8.07 -19.39 0.64
CA GLY A 82 -7.47 -19.49 -0.69
C GLY A 82 -6.44 -18.41 -1.00
N GLU A 83 -6.13 -17.55 -0.04
CA GLU A 83 -5.08 -16.54 -0.13
C GLU A 83 -3.74 -17.10 0.35
N ASN A 84 -2.64 -16.43 -0.02
CA ASN A 84 -1.30 -16.83 0.42
C ASN A 84 -1.18 -16.75 1.95
N ARG A 85 -0.56 -17.76 2.56
CA ARG A 85 -0.32 -17.80 4.01
C ARG A 85 0.58 -16.62 4.44
N PRO A 86 0.11 -15.74 5.36
CA PRO A 86 0.94 -14.67 5.88
C PRO A 86 2.06 -15.21 6.78
N ARG A 87 3.19 -14.52 6.79
CA ARG A 87 4.34 -14.84 7.65
C ARG A 87 4.10 -14.48 9.10
#